data_AF-A0A150XQE2-F1
#
_entry.id   AF-A0A150XQE2-F1
#
_cell.length_a   1.000
_cell.length_b   1.000
_cell.length_c   1.000
_cell.angle_alpha   90.00
_cell.angle_beta   90.00
_cell.angle_gamma   90.00
#
_symmetry.space_group_name_H-M   'P 1'
#
loop_
_entity.id
_entity.type
_entity.pdbx_description
1 polymer ?
#
loop_
_entity_poly.entity_id
_entity_poly.type
_entity_poly.pdbx_seq_one_letter_code
_entity_poly.pdbx_strand_id
1 'polypeptide(L)'
;MFGLFKKKPKEKQAPKLLDLNSNPINEGDIVTSLRYDLGDCKVVLEELVFFYESIETGERVSYVRMVDAITENQKVILKKD
;
A
#
# COMPACT_ATOMS: atom_id res chain seq x y z
N MET A 1 40.55 -8.88 -13.21
CA MET A 1 40.49 -8.86 -11.74
C MET A 1 39.10 -8.38 -11.35
N PHE A 2 38.16 -9.31 -11.08
CA PHE A 2 36.74 -9.01 -10.87
C PHE A 2 36.43 -9.03 -9.36
N GLY A 3 36.18 -7.86 -8.79
CA GLY A 3 35.75 -7.73 -7.39
C GLY A 3 34.31 -8.21 -7.22
N LEU A 4 34.14 -9.42 -6.70
CA LEU A 4 32.84 -9.95 -6.30
C LEU A 4 32.37 -9.26 -5.01
N PHE A 5 31.62 -8.17 -5.16
CA PHE A 5 30.83 -7.61 -4.05
C PHE A 5 29.77 -8.64 -3.64
N LYS A 6 29.98 -9.32 -2.50
CA LYS A 6 28.94 -10.14 -1.86
C LYS A 6 27.78 -9.21 -1.46
N LYS A 7 26.64 -9.30 -2.14
CA LYS A 7 25.41 -8.62 -1.72
C LYS A 7 25.05 -9.13 -0.33
N LYS A 8 24.95 -8.22 0.64
CA LYS A 8 24.41 -8.53 1.97
C LYS A 8 23.00 -9.11 1.81
N PRO A 9 22.60 -10.09 2.64
CA PRO A 9 21.23 -10.61 2.62
C PRO A 9 20.27 -9.44 2.83
N LYS A 10 19.32 -9.27 1.90
CA LYS A 10 18.27 -8.25 2.05
C LYS A 10 17.29 -8.76 3.09
N GLU A 11 17.16 -8.04 4.20
CA GLU A 11 16.04 -8.23 5.12
C GLU A 11 14.72 -8.03 4.37
N LYS A 12 13.73 -8.86 4.67
CA LYS A 12 12.40 -8.75 4.07
C LYS A 12 11.78 -7.42 4.52
N GLN A 13 11.34 -6.63 3.56
CA GLN A 13 10.68 -5.34 3.79
C GLN A 13 9.28 -5.37 3.17
N ALA A 14 8.35 -4.63 3.77
CA ALA A 14 7.04 -4.42 3.21
C ALA A 14 7.15 -3.71 1.84
N PRO A 15 6.20 -3.95 0.92
CA PRO A 15 6.22 -3.28 -0.37
C PRO A 15 6.03 -1.77 -0.21
N LYS A 16 6.61 -0.98 -1.10
CA LYS A 16 6.34 0.47 -1.15
C LYS A 16 5.06 0.69 -1.94
N LEU A 17 4.09 1.35 -1.34
CA LEU A 17 2.82 1.66 -1.97
C LEU A 17 2.76 3.14 -2.33
N LEU A 18 2.15 3.42 -3.47
CA LEU A 18 1.84 4.76 -3.94
C LEU A 18 0.35 4.84 -4.21
N ASP A 19 -0.27 6.00 -3.94
CA ASP A 19 -1.64 6.29 -4.38
C ASP A 19 -1.69 6.57 -5.90
N LEU A 20 -2.88 6.81 -6.46
CA LEU A 20 -3.01 7.14 -7.88
C LEU A 20 -2.25 8.40 -8.32
N ASN A 21 -1.95 9.30 -7.40
CA ASN A 21 -1.21 10.53 -7.64
C ASN A 21 0.29 10.39 -7.35
N SER A 22 0.77 9.16 -7.16
CA SER A 22 2.16 8.85 -6.81
C SER A 22 2.61 9.39 -5.45
N ASN A 23 1.68 9.68 -4.52
CA ASN A 23 2.01 9.97 -3.13
C ASN A 23 2.33 8.65 -2.40
N PRO A 24 3.39 8.61 -1.57
CA PRO A 24 3.70 7.44 -0.77
C PRO A 24 2.60 7.18 0.26
N ILE A 25 2.23 5.90 0.40
CA ILE A 25 1.29 5.41 1.41
C ILE A 25 2.09 4.65 2.48
N ASN A 26 1.84 4.99 3.73
CA ASN A 26 2.42 4.36 4.91
C ASN A 26 1.32 3.77 5.80
N GLU A 27 1.74 2.95 6.76
CA GLU A 27 0.85 2.48 7.83
C GLU A 27 0.28 3.68 8.62
N GLY A 28 -1.01 3.63 8.92
CA GLY A 28 -1.72 4.66 9.68
C GLY A 28 -2.33 5.77 8.81
N ASP A 29 -1.93 5.89 7.55
CA ASP A 29 -2.51 6.87 6.63
C ASP A 29 -4.02 6.64 6.43
N ILE A 30 -4.74 7.74 6.19
CA ILE A 30 -6.14 7.69 5.75
C ILE A 30 -6.19 7.91 4.25
N VAL A 31 -6.92 7.04 3.56
CA VAL A 31 -7.09 7.09 2.10
C VAL A 31 -8.56 6.96 1.76
N THR A 32 -8.98 7.54 0.64
CA THR A 32 -10.28 7.22 0.04
C THR A 32 -10.10 6.08 -0.96
N SER A 33 -10.80 4.98 -0.75
CA SER A 33 -10.82 3.84 -1.67
C SER A 33 -11.61 4.18 -2.93
N LEU A 34 -11.10 3.75 -4.08
CA LEU A 34 -11.80 3.83 -5.37
C LEU A 34 -12.20 2.44 -5.90
N ARG A 35 -12.18 1.42 -5.03
CA ARG A 35 -12.66 0.06 -5.31
C ARG A 35 -13.52 -0.47 -4.18
N TYR A 36 -14.37 -1.43 -4.53
CA TYR A 36 -15.16 -2.24 -3.62
C TYR A 36 -16.06 -1.44 -2.66
N ASP A 37 -16.34 -0.17 -2.98
CA ASP A 37 -17.22 0.71 -2.21
C ASP A 37 -16.84 0.83 -0.70
N LEU A 38 -15.54 0.75 -0.39
CA LEU A 38 -15.06 0.77 1.00
C LEU A 38 -15.11 2.16 1.66
N GLY A 39 -15.34 3.22 0.88
CA GLY A 39 -15.29 4.60 1.36
C GLY A 39 -13.89 5.01 1.83
N ASP A 40 -13.82 5.69 2.96
CA ASP A 40 -12.56 6.04 3.61
C ASP A 40 -11.98 4.85 4.38
N CYS A 41 -10.69 4.62 4.21
CA CYS A 41 -9.98 3.51 4.83
C CYS A 41 -8.77 3.98 5.62
N LYS A 42 -8.51 3.28 6.72
CA LYS A 42 -7.22 3.32 7.41
C LYS A 42 -6.28 2.28 6.80
N VAL A 43 -5.03 2.66 6.57
CA VAL A 43 -3.99 1.75 6.11
C VAL A 43 -3.40 1.00 7.31
N VAL A 44 -3.44 -0.33 7.24
CA VAL A 44 -2.92 -1.22 8.29
C VAL A 44 -1.81 -2.09 7.71
N LEU A 45 -0.70 -2.22 8.43
CA LEU A 45 0.39 -3.13 8.08
C LEU A 45 0.42 -4.28 9.09
N GLU A 46 0.21 -5.50 8.61
CA GLU A 46 0.36 -6.70 9.41
C GLU A 46 1.47 -7.57 8.82
N GLU A 47 2.45 -7.88 9.67
CA GLU A 47 3.71 -8.52 9.30
C GLU A 47 4.47 -7.72 8.24
N LEU A 48 4.16 -7.94 6.95
CA LEU A 48 4.74 -7.26 5.79
C LEU A 48 3.72 -7.03 4.68
N VAL A 49 2.42 -7.14 5.00
CA VAL A 49 1.31 -7.03 4.04
C VAL A 49 0.41 -5.88 4.45
N PHE A 50 0.17 -4.97 3.49
CA PHE A 50 -0.75 -3.86 3.69
C PHE A 50 -2.20 -4.26 3.44
N PHE A 51 -3.08 -3.63 4.21
CA PHE A 51 -4.52 -3.73 4.08
C PHE A 51 -5.15 -2.37 4.21
N TYR A 52 -6.30 -2.23 3.57
CA TYR A 52 -7.20 -1.10 3.73
C TYR A 52 -8.41 -1.57 4.52
N GLU A 53 -8.65 -0.94 5.66
CA GLU A 53 -9.79 -1.20 6.52
C GLU A 53 -10.75 -0.02 6.45
N SER A 54 -11.98 -0.26 5.98
CA SER A 54 -13.03 0.76 5.92
C SER A 54 -13.32 1.29 7.31
N ILE A 55 -13.31 2.61 7.46
CA ILE A 55 -13.63 3.29 8.72
C ILE A 55 -15.11 3.12 9.08
N GLU A 56 -15.98 3.05 8.07
CA GLU A 56 -17.43 2.97 8.27
C GLU A 56 -17.88 1.55 8.61
N THR A 57 -17.40 0.56 7.85
CA THR A 57 -17.91 -0.82 7.93
C THR A 57 -16.96 -1.79 8.63
N GLY A 58 -15.69 -1.43 8.77
CA GLY A 58 -14.63 -2.36 9.19
C GLY A 58 -14.27 -3.40 8.12
N GLU A 59 -14.85 -3.36 6.92
CA GLU A 59 -14.48 -4.27 5.84
C GLU A 59 -13.02 -4.07 5.44
N ARG A 60 -12.32 -5.19 5.23
CA ARG A 60 -10.88 -5.20 5.01
C ARG A 60 -10.49 -5.83 3.68
N VAL A 61 -9.64 -5.14 2.93
CA VAL A 61 -9.14 -5.59 1.62
C VAL A 61 -7.63 -5.50 1.55
N SER A 62 -6.97 -6.56 1.06
CA SER A 62 -5.53 -6.60 0.83
C SER A 62 -5.10 -5.67 -0.31
N TYR A 63 -3.94 -5.02 -0.16
CA TYR A 63 -3.37 -4.12 -1.16
C TYR A 63 -3.21 -4.75 -2.55
N VAL A 64 -3.01 -6.06 -2.64
CA VAL A 64 -2.88 -6.77 -3.92
C VAL A 64 -4.14 -6.63 -4.77
N ARG A 65 -5.32 -6.56 -4.13
CA ARG A 65 -6.62 -6.36 -4.79
C ARG A 65 -6.86 -4.90 -5.17
N MET A 66 -6.00 -3.99 -4.75
CA MET A 66 -6.13 -2.55 -4.96
C MET A 66 -5.20 -2.02 -6.04
N VAL A 67 -4.31 -2.84 -6.61
CA VAL A 67 -3.39 -2.44 -7.70
C VAL A 67 -4.18 -2.06 -8.95
N ASP A 68 -3.89 -0.87 -9.49
CA ASP A 68 -4.36 -0.42 -10.80
C ASP A 68 -3.56 -1.07 -11.93
N ALA A 69 -4.25 -1.53 -12.96
CA ALA A 69 -3.61 -2.27 -14.05
C ALA A 69 -2.83 -1.38 -15.03
N ILE A 70 -3.06 -0.07 -15.03
CA ILE A 70 -2.42 0.88 -15.95
C ILE A 70 -1.22 1.54 -15.26
N THR A 71 -1.38 1.98 -14.02
CA THR A 71 -0.34 2.73 -13.29
C THR A 71 0.49 1.87 -12.33
N GLU A 72 0.06 0.65 -12.02
CA GLU A 72 0.62 -0.23 -10.98
C GLU A 72 0.57 0.35 -9.54
N ASN A 73 0.08 1.58 -9.39
CA ASN A 73 -0.18 2.21 -8.10
C ASN A 73 -1.47 1.66 -7.48
N GLN A 74 -1.71 2.01 -6.22
CA GLN A 74 -2.91 1.65 -5.50
C GLN A 74 -4.09 2.51 -5.98
N LYS A 75 -5.25 1.88 -6.20
CA LYS A 75 -6.51 2.53 -6.62
C LYS A 75 -7.19 3.23 -5.44
N VAL A 76 -6.46 4.15 -4.84
CA VAL A 76 -6.85 4.97 -3.69
C VAL A 76 -6.31 6.39 -3.87
N ILE A 77 -6.84 7.34 -3.09
CA ILE A 77 -6.34 8.71 -2.99
C ILE A 77 -5.93 8.98 -1.56
N LEU A 78 -4.69 9.41 -1.33
CA LEU A 78 -4.22 9.79 0.01
C LEU A 78 -4.96 11.04 0.50
N LYS A 79 -5.56 10.97 1.69
CA LYS A 79 -6.06 12.16 2.37
C LYS A 79 -4.91 12.80 3.13
N LYS A 80 -4.62 14.06 2.81
CA LYS A 80 -3.72 14.89 3.60
C LYS A 80 -4.59 15.65 4.60
N ASP A 81 -4.26 15.55 5.88
CA ASP A 81 -4.75 16.48 6.89
C ASP A 81 -4.29 17.92 6.58
#